data_AF-A0AAJ1N0R4-F1
#
_entry.id   AF-A0AAJ1N0R4-F1
#
_cell.length_a   1.000
_cell.length_b   1.000
_cell.length_c   1.000
_cell.angle_alpha   90.00
_cell.angle_beta   90.00
_cell.angle_gamma   90.00
#
_symmetry.space_group_name_H-M   'P 1'
#
loop_
_entity.id
_entity.type
_entity.pdbx_description
1 polymer ?
#
loop_
_entity_poly.entity_id
_entity_poly.type
_entity_poly.pdbx_seq_one_letter_code
_entity_poly.pdbx_strand_id
1 'polypeptide(L)' 'MVELLKTAPYSGVKIRNSVDGSYRKLIVPHFPFILLYPYIKEHSNIRILRVLHTSRQITSTF' A
#
# COMPACT_ATOMS: atom_id res chain seq x y z
N MET A 1 12.29 -1.37 -5.06
CA MET A 1 10.96 -1.18 -4.44
C MET A 1 10.02 -0.33 -5.30
N VAL A 2 10.43 0.88 -5.73
CA VAL A 2 9.59 1.78 -6.55
C VAL A 2 9.24 1.16 -7.92
N GLU A 3 10.18 0.44 -8.54
CA GLU A 3 9.92 -0.25 -9.82
C GLU A 3 8.85 -1.34 -9.71
N LEU A 4 8.80 -2.07 -8.58
CA LEU A 4 7.81 -3.14 -8.38
C LEU A 4 6.38 -2.59 -8.40
N LEU A 5 6.14 -1.43 -7.80
CA LEU A 5 4.82 -0.82 -7.85
C LEU A 5 4.48 -0.29 -9.24
N LYS A 6 5.48 0.23 -9.99
CA LYS A 6 5.27 0.65 -11.38
C LYS A 6 4.90 -0.50 -12.29
N THR A 7 5.51 -1.67 -12.13
CA THR A 7 5.25 -2.86 -12.96
C THR A 7 4.03 -3.65 -12.49
N ALA A 8 3.81 -3.74 -11.18
CA ALA A 8 2.76 -4.55 -10.57
C ALA A 8 2.04 -3.78 -9.44
N PRO A 9 1.19 -2.78 -9.78
CA PRO A 9 0.46 -1.97 -8.81
C PRO A 9 -0.50 -2.77 -7.93
N TYR A 10 -0.90 -3.96 -8.37
CA TYR A 10 -1.81 -4.86 -7.66
C TYR A 10 -1.13 -5.74 -6.60
N SER A 11 0.20 -5.67 -6.47
CA SER A 11 0.98 -6.45 -5.51
C SER A 11 0.61 -6.19 -4.04
N GLY A 12 0.04 -5.01 -3.75
CA GLY A 12 -0.49 -4.69 -2.43
C GLY A 12 -1.89 -5.22 -2.19
N VAL A 13 -2.16 -5.63 -0.95
CA VAL A 13 -3.46 -6.09 -0.47
C VAL A 13 -4.40 -4.91 -0.30
N LYS A 14 -5.65 -5.02 -0.76
CA LYS A 14 -6.68 -3.99 -0.55
C LYS A 14 -6.94 -3.76 0.93
N ILE A 15 -7.14 -2.50 1.29
CA ILE A 15 -7.55 -2.12 2.64
C ILE A 15 -9.07 -2.27 2.76
N ARG A 16 -9.56 -2.90 3.84
CA ARG A 16 -10.93 -3.41 3.95
C ARG A 16 -11.97 -2.29 4.12
N ASN A 17 -11.57 -1.15 4.68
CA ASN A 17 -12.36 0.05 4.94
C ASN A 17 -12.00 1.21 4.00
N SER A 18 -11.35 0.91 2.89
CA SER A 18 -11.11 1.87 1.81
C SER A 18 -12.44 2.17 1.11
N VAL A 19 -13.02 3.35 1.35
CA VAL A 19 -14.31 3.81 0.75
C VAL A 19 -14.34 3.56 -0.77
N ASP A 20 -13.22 3.81 -1.46
CA ASP A 20 -13.13 3.68 -2.92
C ASP A 20 -12.43 2.40 -3.40
N GLY A 21 -12.09 1.47 -2.48
CA GLY A 21 -11.30 0.26 -2.77
C GLY A 21 -9.91 0.49 -3.42
N SER A 22 -9.46 1.74 -3.52
CA SER A 22 -8.25 2.18 -4.21
C SER A 22 -7.00 2.06 -3.35
N TYR A 23 -7.15 2.09 -2.02
CA TYR A 23 -6.03 2.02 -1.09
C TYR A 23 -5.53 0.59 -0.89
N ARG A 24 -4.20 0.45 -0.92
CA ARG A 24 -3.49 -0.82 -0.81
C ARG A 24 -2.36 -0.71 0.18
N LYS A 25 -2.09 -1.84 0.84
CA LYS A 25 -0.89 -2.05 1.66
C LYS A 25 0.05 -3.02 0.96
N LEU A 26 1.29 -2.62 0.75
CA LEU A 26 2.36 -3.52 0.32
C LEU A 26 3.17 -3.94 1.55
N ILE A 27 3.23 -5.25 1.78
CA ILE A 27 4.07 -5.88 2.80
C ILE A 27 5.09 -6.72 2.05
N VAL A 28 6.36 -6.43 2.27
CA VAL A 28 7.46 -7.14 1.61
C VAL A 28 8.15 -8.03 2.64
N PRO A 29 8.30 -9.35 2.38
CA PRO A 29 9.04 -10.24 3.26
C PRO A 29 10.44 -9.70 3.57
N HIS A 30 10.92 -9.88 4.80
CA HIS A 30 12.22 -9.40 5.28
C HIS A 30 12.45 -7.89 5.17
N PHE A 31 11.41 -7.10 4.86
CA PHE A 31 11.47 -5.64 4.88
C PHE A 31 10.59 -5.12 6.02
N PRO A 32 11.14 -4.41 7.01
CA PRO A 32 10.42 -4.08 8.24
C PRO A 32 9.51 -2.86 8.07
N PHE A 33 9.07 -2.55 6.83
CA PHE A 33 8.13 -1.47 6.57
C PHE A 33 6.95 -1.92 5.70
N ILE A 34 5.80 -1.33 6.01
CA ILE A 34 4.55 -1.44 5.28
C ILE A 34 4.37 -0.15 4.49
N LEU A 35 4.17 -0.27 3.17
CA LEU A 35 3.87 0.87 2.32
C LEU A 35 2.36 0.99 2.09
N LEU A 36 1.82 2.19 2.26
CA LEU A 36 0.44 2.52 1.95
C LEU A 36 0.39 3.42 0.72
N TYR A 37 -0.42 3.04 -0.27
CA TYR A 37 -0.56 3.78 -1.52
C TYR A 37 -1.97 3.60 -2.11
N PRO A 38 -2.49 4.59 -2.85
CA PRO A 38 -3.67 4.42 -3.66
C PRO A 38 -3.26 3.94 -5.05
N TYR A 39 -4.13 3.16 -5.69
CA TYR A 39 -4.04 2.86 -7.10
C TYR A 39 -5.39 3.09 -7.76
N ILE A 40 -5.42 4.06 -8.66
CA ILE A 40 -6.59 4.43 -9.47
C ILE A 40 -6.24 4.12 -10.93
N LYS A 41 -6.98 3.20 -11.54
CA LYS A 41 -6.69 2.68 -12.89
C LYS A 41 -6.69 3.79 -13.95
N GLU A 42 -7.59 4.77 -13.81
CA GLU A 42 -7.75 5.90 -14.74
C GLU A 42 -6.52 6.81 -14.81
N HIS A 43 -5.82 7.00 -13.69
CA HIS A 43 -4.69 7.94 -13.62
C HIS A 43 -3.32 7.25 -13.69
N SER A 44 -3.27 5.90 -13.62
CA SER A 44 -2.05 5.08 -13.61
C SER A 44 -0.92 5.63 -12.71
N ASN A 45 -1.29 6.38 -11.69
CA ASN A 45 -0.36 7.10 -10.83
C ASN A 45 -0.35 6.43 -9.46
N ILE A 46 0.85 6.14 -8.98
CA ILE A 46 1.09 5.50 -7.70
C ILE A 46 1.85 6.49 -6.84
N ARG A 47 1.20 6.95 -5.77
CA ARG A 47 1.81 7.83 -4.77
C ARG A 47 1.91 7.09 -3.45
N ILE A 48 3.12 7.00 -2.90
CA ILE A 48 3.31 6.48 -1.55
C ILE A 48 2.78 7.53 -0.58
N LEU A 49 1.78 7.15 0.24
CA LEU A 49 1.17 8.03 1.23
C LEU A 49 1.87 7.92 2.56
N ARG A 50 2.19 6.70 2.98
CA ARG A 50 2.84 6.42 4.25
C ARG A 50 3.78 5.23 4.13
N VAL A 51 4.86 5.29 4.89
CA VAL A 51 5.77 4.17 5.15
C VAL A 51 5.74 3.96 6.66
N LEU A 52 5.28 2.79 7.10
CA LEU A 52 5.09 2.47 8.50
C LEU A 52 6.01 1.32 8.88
N HIS A 53 6.75 1.42 9.98
CA HIS A 53 7.53 0.29 10.46
C HIS A 53 6.60 -0.82 11.01
N THR A 54 6.93 -2.09 10.80
CA THR A 54 6.11 -3.25 11.21
C THR A 54 5.95 -3.36 12.72
N SER A 55 6.92 -2.83 13.49
CA SER A 55 6.83 -2.79 14.97
C SER A 55 5.81 -1.77 15.49
N ARG A 56 5.33 -0.85 14.65
CA ARG A 56 4.32 0.12 15.07
C ARG A 56 3.04 -0.64 15.34
N GLN A 57 2.57 -0.65 16.59
CA GLN A 57 1.23 -1.14 16.90
C GLN A 57 0.22 -0.21 16.21
N ILE A 58 -0.35 -0.69 15.10
CA ILE A 58 -1.39 0.02 14.38
C ILE A 58 -2.72 -0.42 15.00
N THR A 59 -3.21 0.34 15.98
CA THR A 59 -4.54 0.17 16.59
C THR A 59 -5.64 0.67 15.64
N SER A 60 -5.61 0.26 14.37
CA SER A 60 -6.49 0.83 13.35
C SER A 60 -7.36 -0.21 12.68
N THR A 61 -8.67 0.05 12.78
CA THR A 61 -9.77 -0.48 11.99
C THR A 61 -9.63 -0.03 10.54
N PHE A 62 -8.71 -0.64 9.81
CA PHE A 62 -8.57 -0.50 8.36
C PHE A 62 -9.26 -1.64 7.60
#